data_AF-A0A1A8JAM8-F1
#
_entry.id   AF-A0A1A8JAM8-F1
#
_cell.length_a   1.000
_cell.length_b   1.000
_cell.length_c   1.000
_cell.angle_alpha   90.00
_cell.angle_beta   90.00
_cell.angle_gamma   90.00
#
_symmetry.space_group_name_H-M   'P 1'
#
loop_
_entity.id
_entity.type
_entity.pdbx_description
1 polymer ?
#
loop_
_entity_poly.entity_id
_entity_poly.type
_entity_poly.pdbx_seq_one_letter_code
_entity_poly.pdbx_strand_id
1 'polypeptide(L)'
;MMYFIVLFTLAFLSTCCFVKNGAEGSGDFPLNYLLFHDSNTLSDDDQDHCDLFRQWLESSTVSTELGKRGFHRELTTTVELRPNVLHDISVLLLYRWPNGVYVDPYQLDSLSARNDWQILLDSSIDVEVPAHKTLGFLSYVYPSNAGSTSSLLKATIPVHGRYHEPSLAGETFTTVRIKPPDMLLRTGKCLDKLESYVVVDAPCTVSNSSMCPWVKINRQQEEGIISFQVPVGDGSVVMPVCVGTLLVTIVCCVALSKYMLKYQII
;
A
#
# COMPACT_ATOMS: atom_id res chain seq x y z
N MET A 1 5.93 -44.18 -17.29
CA MET A 1 5.23 -43.11 -18.03
C MET A 1 3.77 -42.90 -17.62
N MET A 2 3.05 -43.92 -17.12
CA MET A 2 1.70 -43.78 -16.56
C MET A 2 1.63 -42.90 -15.29
N TYR A 3 2.73 -42.83 -14.53
CA TYR A 3 2.89 -41.94 -13.38
C TYR A 3 2.89 -40.44 -13.72
N PHE A 4 3.32 -40.05 -14.92
CA PHE A 4 3.41 -38.63 -15.29
C PHE A 4 2.04 -38.02 -15.62
N ILE A 5 1.11 -38.83 -16.16
CA ILE A 5 -0.25 -38.41 -16.50
C ILE A 5 -1.12 -38.28 -15.25
N VAL A 6 -0.92 -39.16 -14.25
CA VAL A 6 -1.60 -39.09 -12.95
C VAL A 6 -1.11 -37.90 -12.11
N LEU A 7 0.18 -37.54 -12.20
CA LEU A 7 0.70 -36.33 -11.54
C LEU A 7 0.13 -35.04 -12.15
N PHE A 8 -0.11 -34.99 -13.46
CA PHE A 8 -0.67 -33.81 -14.12
C PHE A 8 -2.15 -33.59 -13.78
N THR A 9 -2.94 -34.66 -13.60
CA THR A 9 -4.33 -34.56 -13.17
C THR A 9 -4.47 -34.27 -11.66
N LEU A 10 -3.56 -34.78 -10.81
CA LEU A 10 -3.52 -34.43 -9.38
C LEU A 10 -3.09 -32.98 -9.12
N ALA A 11 -2.19 -32.42 -9.94
CA ALA A 11 -1.79 -31.02 -9.83
C ALA A 11 -2.94 -30.03 -10.13
N PHE A 12 -3.87 -30.41 -11.03
CA PHE A 12 -5.05 -29.60 -11.33
C PHE A 12 -6.14 -29.65 -10.25
N LEU A 13 -6.25 -30.74 -9.48
CA LEU A 13 -7.20 -30.80 -8.35
C LEU A 13 -6.70 -30.06 -7.10
N SER A 14 -5.38 -29.85 -6.96
CA SER A 14 -4.80 -29.23 -5.76
C SER A 14 -5.00 -27.72 -5.68
N THR A 15 -5.35 -27.04 -6.76
CA THR A 15 -5.53 -25.57 -6.80
C THR A 15 -6.96 -25.09 -6.57
N CYS A 16 -7.95 -26.00 -6.55
CA CYS A 16 -9.37 -25.64 -6.40
C CYS A 16 -9.94 -25.76 -4.98
N CYS A 17 -9.21 -26.33 -4.02
CA CYS A 17 -9.73 -26.55 -2.66
C CYS A 17 -8.64 -26.34 -1.60
N PHE A 18 -8.39 -25.10 -1.21
CA PHE A 18 -7.80 -24.79 0.10
C PHE A 18 -8.51 -23.58 0.71
N VAL A 19 -9.66 -23.87 1.33
CA VAL A 19 -10.24 -23.04 2.40
C VAL A 19 -9.96 -23.82 3.68
N LYS A 20 -9.12 -23.28 4.56
CA LYS A 20 -8.98 -23.79 5.93
C LYS A 20 -8.81 -22.63 6.91
N ASN A 21 -9.83 -22.50 7.75
CA ASN A 21 -9.87 -21.66 8.94
C ASN A 21 -8.85 -22.13 9.99
N GLY A 22 -8.29 -21.18 10.73
CA GLY A 22 -7.47 -21.41 11.92
C GLY A 22 -7.59 -20.22 12.86
N ALA A 23 -8.08 -20.49 14.07
CA ALA A 23 -8.50 -19.54 15.09
C ALA A 23 -7.37 -19.14 16.08
N GLU A 24 -7.60 -17.98 16.71
CA GLU A 24 -7.24 -17.53 18.07
C GLU A 24 -5.81 -17.64 18.62
N GLY A 25 -5.33 -16.51 19.13
CA GLY A 25 -4.20 -16.40 20.04
C GLY A 25 -4.11 -14.97 20.60
N SER A 26 -4.75 -14.74 21.73
CA SER A 26 -4.70 -13.53 22.57
C SER A 26 -3.36 -13.42 23.31
N GLY A 27 -2.90 -12.19 23.55
CA GLY A 27 -1.73 -11.89 24.38
C GLY A 27 -1.81 -10.47 24.93
N ASP A 28 -1.90 -10.38 26.25
CA ASP A 28 -2.14 -9.18 27.06
C ASP A 28 -0.99 -8.15 27.04
N PHE A 29 -1.41 -6.89 27.21
CA PHE A 29 -0.59 -5.71 27.52
C PHE A 29 -0.07 -5.73 28.96
N PRO A 30 1.01 -5.00 29.24
CA PRO A 30 1.09 -4.23 30.47
C PRO A 30 1.18 -2.72 30.19
N LEU A 31 0.26 -1.99 30.78
CA LEU A 31 0.36 -0.56 31.06
C LEU A 31 1.53 -0.32 32.04
N ASN A 32 2.37 0.67 31.78
CA ASN A 32 3.11 1.34 32.85
C ASN A 32 3.10 2.85 32.60
N TYR A 33 2.43 3.54 33.52
CA TYR A 33 2.53 4.97 33.78
C TYR A 33 3.94 5.31 34.27
N LEU A 34 4.55 6.37 33.75
CA LEU A 34 5.49 7.20 34.50
C LEU A 34 5.38 8.66 34.01
N LEU A 35 4.77 9.48 34.87
CA LEU A 35 4.88 10.93 34.89
C LEU A 35 6.34 11.30 35.19
N PHE A 36 6.91 12.28 34.48
CA PHE A 36 7.79 13.27 35.09
C PHE A 36 7.71 14.59 34.32
N HIS A 37 7.45 15.64 35.09
CA HIS A 37 7.56 17.06 34.77
C HIS A 37 8.92 17.41 34.17
N ASP A 38 8.94 18.36 33.22
CA ASP A 38 9.79 19.54 33.38
C ASP A 38 9.22 20.74 32.62
N SER A 39 8.84 21.75 33.39
CA SER A 39 8.43 23.07 32.91
C SER A 39 9.67 23.88 32.56
N ASN A 40 10.07 23.87 31.29
CA ASN A 40 11.11 24.77 30.79
C ASN A 40 10.47 26.02 30.17
N THR A 41 10.81 27.17 30.75
CA THR A 41 10.62 28.50 30.17
C THR A 41 11.35 28.57 28.82
N LEU A 42 10.59 28.62 27.73
CA LEU A 42 11.10 28.75 26.36
C LEU A 42 11.65 30.17 26.12
N SER A 43 12.70 30.26 25.31
CA SER A 43 13.17 31.53 24.75
C SER A 43 12.16 32.07 23.72
N ASP A 44 12.15 33.39 23.46
CA ASP A 44 11.22 34.01 22.50
C ASP A 44 11.29 33.37 21.10
N ASP A 45 12.49 32.92 20.68
CA ASP A 45 12.73 32.22 19.40
C ASP A 45 12.03 30.85 19.33
N ASP A 46 12.00 30.11 20.44
CA ASP A 46 11.32 28.83 20.50
C ASP A 46 9.79 29.00 20.50
N GLN A 47 9.28 30.11 21.05
CA GLN A 47 7.85 30.43 21.03
C GLN A 47 7.38 30.76 19.61
N ASP A 48 8.14 31.57 18.86
CA ASP A 48 7.87 31.88 17.47
C ASP A 48 7.87 30.63 16.57
N HIS A 49 8.80 29.69 16.81
CA HIS A 49 8.83 28.40 16.09
C HIS A 49 7.59 27.54 16.34
N CYS A 50 7.08 27.51 17.58
CA CYS A 50 5.88 26.75 17.92
C CYS A 50 4.61 27.33 17.28
N ASP A 51 4.52 28.66 17.19
CA ASP A 51 3.37 29.33 16.57
C ASP A 51 3.39 29.16 15.05
N LEU A 52 4.58 29.17 14.43
CA LEU A 52 4.78 28.78 13.03
C LEU A 52 4.35 27.33 12.77
N PHE A 53 4.67 26.42 13.68
CA PHE A 53 4.27 25.01 13.59
C PHE A 53 2.76 24.81 13.64
N ARG A 54 2.06 25.56 14.50
CA ARG A 54 0.59 25.59 14.52
C ARG A 54 0.02 26.10 13.20
N GLN A 55 0.59 27.16 12.64
CA GLN A 55 0.16 27.66 11.32
C GLN A 55 0.31 26.62 10.22
N TRP A 56 1.40 25.82 10.21
CA TRP A 56 1.52 24.70 9.27
C TRP A 56 0.42 23.67 9.47
N LEU A 57 0.15 23.25 10.71
CA LEU A 57 -0.92 22.28 10.98
C LEU A 57 -2.30 22.79 10.52
N GLU A 58 -2.54 24.10 10.65
CA GLU A 58 -3.82 24.73 10.33
C GLU A 58 -3.96 25.14 8.86
N SER A 59 -2.88 25.37 8.11
CA SER A 59 -2.99 25.92 6.75
C SER A 59 -2.37 25.05 5.66
N SER A 60 -1.70 23.96 6.04
CA SER A 60 -1.20 22.99 5.07
C SER A 60 -2.33 22.19 4.42
N THR A 61 -2.15 21.87 3.15
CA THR A 61 -3.08 21.09 2.35
C THR A 61 -2.36 19.93 1.70
N VAL A 62 -3.12 18.87 1.42
CA VAL A 62 -2.65 17.71 0.67
C VAL A 62 -3.67 17.38 -0.39
N SER A 63 -3.22 17.28 -1.63
CA SER A 63 -4.01 16.87 -2.78
C SER A 63 -3.40 15.61 -3.39
N THR A 64 -4.26 14.76 -3.95
CA THR A 64 -3.84 13.48 -4.53
C THR A 64 -4.51 13.29 -5.88
N GLU A 65 -3.73 12.90 -6.87
CA GLU A 65 -4.15 12.72 -8.25
C GLU A 65 -3.68 11.37 -8.78
N LEU A 66 -4.51 10.74 -9.62
CA LEU A 66 -4.18 9.47 -10.27
C LEU A 66 -3.86 9.68 -11.74
N GLY A 67 -2.63 9.38 -12.12
CA GLY A 67 -2.14 9.38 -13.49
C GLY A 67 -2.21 8.01 -14.17
N LYS A 68 -1.96 8.01 -15.48
CA LYS A 68 -1.95 6.83 -16.38
C LYS A 68 -3.29 6.08 -16.44
N ARG A 69 -3.33 5.02 -17.26
CA ARG A 69 -4.51 4.17 -17.51
C ARG A 69 -4.15 2.68 -17.35
N GLY A 70 -5.16 1.83 -17.14
CA GLY A 70 -4.98 0.38 -16.99
C GLY A 70 -4.69 -0.05 -15.56
N PHE A 71 -3.89 -1.12 -15.40
CA PHE A 71 -3.52 -1.67 -14.10
C PHE A 71 -2.34 -0.93 -13.45
N HIS A 72 -1.40 -0.41 -14.25
CA HIS A 72 -0.27 0.37 -13.76
C HIS A 72 -0.65 1.85 -13.77
N ARG A 73 -0.70 2.45 -12.58
CA ARG A 73 -1.06 3.84 -12.32
C ARG A 73 0.08 4.55 -11.61
N GLU A 74 0.01 5.87 -11.60
CA GLU A 74 0.89 6.71 -10.79
C GLU A 74 0.05 7.55 -9.85
N LEU A 75 0.27 7.38 -8.56
CA LEU A 75 -0.35 8.21 -7.53
C LEU A 75 0.56 9.39 -7.24
N THR A 76 0.13 10.59 -7.60
CA THR A 76 0.86 11.81 -7.28
C THR A 76 0.19 12.52 -6.12
N THR A 77 0.91 12.70 -5.03
CA THR A 77 0.48 13.52 -3.90
C THR A 77 1.30 14.79 -3.85
N THR A 78 0.58 15.91 -3.75
CA THR A 78 1.16 17.24 -3.61
C THR A 78 0.81 17.76 -2.24
N VAL A 79 1.82 18.19 -1.49
CA VAL A 79 1.70 18.76 -0.16
C VAL A 79 2.10 20.22 -0.27
N GLU A 80 1.20 21.12 0.13
CA GLU A 80 1.48 22.54 0.19
C GLU A 80 1.52 22.97 1.66
N LEU A 81 2.71 23.36 2.12
CA LEU A 81 2.95 23.84 3.48
C LEU A 81 2.80 25.36 3.52
N ARG A 82 2.03 25.90 4.46
CA ARG A 82 1.93 27.35 4.65
C ARG A 82 2.19 27.70 6.11
N PRO A 83 3.06 28.68 6.42
CA PRO A 83 3.82 29.56 5.52
C PRO A 83 5.02 28.91 4.80
N ASN A 84 5.54 29.54 3.73
CA ASN A 84 6.54 28.98 2.79
C ASN A 84 7.98 28.85 3.33
N VAL A 85 8.16 28.77 4.64
CA VAL A 85 9.47 28.59 5.27
C VAL A 85 9.58 27.13 5.69
N LEU A 86 10.65 26.44 5.34
CA LEU A 86 10.86 25.03 5.73
C LEU A 86 12.18 24.91 6.47
N HIS A 87 12.18 25.32 7.73
CA HIS A 87 13.30 25.06 8.63
C HIS A 87 12.83 24.11 9.74
N ASP A 88 13.59 23.03 9.95
CA ASP A 88 13.43 22.06 11.04
C ASP A 88 12.08 21.33 11.18
N ILE A 89 11.34 21.17 10.07
CA ILE A 89 10.17 20.27 10.00
C ILE A 89 10.51 19.03 9.19
N SER A 90 10.06 17.87 9.68
CA SER A 90 9.95 16.66 8.87
C SER A 90 8.48 16.42 8.49
N VAL A 91 8.25 16.05 7.23
CA VAL A 91 6.93 15.66 6.72
C VAL A 91 6.92 14.16 6.45
N LEU A 92 5.83 13.52 6.82
CA LEU A 92 5.58 12.11 6.55
C LEU A 92 4.16 11.93 6.01
N LEU A 93 4.04 11.21 4.90
CA LEU A 93 2.78 10.81 4.30
C LEU A 93 2.51 9.34 4.61
N LEU A 94 1.46 9.08 5.38
CA LEU A 94 1.02 7.74 5.74
C LEU A 94 -0.12 7.30 4.83
N TYR A 95 0.18 6.41 3.90
CA TYR A 95 -0.81 5.82 3.00
C TYR A 95 -1.41 4.55 3.61
N ARG A 96 -2.73 4.41 3.45
CA ARG A 96 -3.47 3.18 3.74
C ARG A 96 -3.98 2.59 2.44
N TRP A 97 -3.30 1.56 1.95
CA TRP A 97 -3.59 0.96 0.67
C TRP A 97 -4.72 -0.07 0.80
N PRO A 98 -5.74 -0.03 -0.07
CA PRO A 98 -6.74 -1.08 -0.13
C PRO A 98 -6.13 -2.38 -0.66
N ASN A 99 -6.76 -3.52 -0.35
CA ASN A 99 -6.37 -4.83 -0.89
C ASN A 99 -6.47 -4.95 -2.42
N GLY A 100 -7.15 -4.02 -3.09
CA GLY A 100 -7.24 -3.98 -4.56
C GLY A 100 -5.99 -3.46 -5.26
N VAL A 101 -4.97 -2.98 -4.52
CA VAL A 101 -3.74 -2.43 -5.09
C VAL A 101 -2.48 -2.92 -4.38
N TYR A 102 -1.35 -2.71 -5.03
CA TYR A 102 -0.03 -2.85 -4.43
C TYR A 102 0.97 -1.87 -5.02
N VAL A 103 2.06 -1.69 -4.30
CA VAL A 103 3.24 -0.98 -4.77
C VAL A 103 4.34 -2.02 -4.91
N ASP A 104 4.99 -2.07 -6.07
CA ASP A 104 6.02 -3.07 -6.37
C ASP A 104 7.34 -2.71 -5.68
N PRO A 105 7.83 -3.49 -4.70
CA PRO A 105 9.09 -3.22 -4.00
C PRO A 105 10.30 -3.15 -4.94
N TYR A 106 10.35 -3.99 -5.98
CA TYR A 106 11.47 -4.00 -6.94
C TYR A 106 11.48 -2.72 -7.78
N GLN A 107 10.30 -2.22 -8.15
CA GLN A 107 10.17 -0.93 -8.82
C GLN A 107 10.59 0.22 -7.90
N LEU A 108 10.18 0.19 -6.62
CA LEU A 108 10.56 1.18 -5.63
C LEU A 108 12.08 1.26 -5.43
N ASP A 109 12.75 0.12 -5.31
CA ASP A 109 14.21 0.07 -5.18
C ASP A 109 14.90 0.77 -6.35
N SER A 110 14.41 0.56 -7.58
CA SER A 110 14.95 1.21 -8.78
C SER A 110 14.69 2.73 -8.85
N LEU A 111 13.72 3.21 -8.08
CA LEU A 111 13.27 4.60 -8.03
C LEU A 111 13.88 5.38 -6.86
N SER A 112 14.23 4.68 -5.78
CA SER A 112 14.77 5.24 -4.52
C SER A 112 15.99 6.16 -4.73
N ALA A 113 16.86 5.84 -5.70
CA ALA A 113 18.07 6.61 -5.97
C ALA A 113 17.84 7.86 -6.85
N ARG A 114 16.66 8.01 -7.47
CA ARG A 114 16.39 9.03 -8.50
C ARG A 114 15.26 9.99 -8.14
N ASN A 115 14.46 9.67 -7.13
CA ASN A 115 13.32 10.46 -6.73
C ASN A 115 13.60 11.30 -5.48
N ASP A 116 12.90 12.42 -5.39
CA ASP A 116 12.92 13.31 -4.23
C ASP A 116 12.02 12.80 -3.09
N TRP A 117 11.93 11.50 -2.89
CA TRP A 117 11.19 10.89 -1.78
C TRP A 117 11.74 9.49 -1.47
N GLN A 118 11.60 9.08 -0.21
CA GLN A 118 11.89 7.72 0.23
C GLN A 118 10.61 7.07 0.77
N ILE A 119 10.48 5.75 0.65
CA ILE A 119 9.31 4.99 1.09
C ILE A 119 9.73 3.83 1.96
N LEU A 120 8.96 3.56 3.00
CA LEU A 120 9.05 2.37 3.84
C LEU A 120 7.69 1.66 3.81
N LEU A 121 7.71 0.36 3.52
CA LEU A 121 6.53 -0.50 3.55
C LEU A 121 6.42 -1.16 4.94
N ASP A 122 5.20 -1.29 5.47
CA ASP A 122 4.96 -1.94 6.78
C ASP A 122 5.06 -3.47 6.72
N SER A 123 5.00 -4.04 5.52
CA SER A 123 4.90 -5.47 5.28
C SER A 123 5.52 -5.84 3.93
N SER A 124 5.92 -7.11 3.79
CA SER A 124 6.38 -7.65 2.51
C SER A 124 5.21 -7.80 1.54
N ILE A 125 5.38 -7.32 0.31
CA ILE A 125 4.34 -7.35 -0.72
C ILE A 125 4.58 -8.52 -1.67
N ASP A 126 3.69 -9.51 -1.64
CA ASP A 126 3.59 -10.52 -2.70
C ASP A 126 2.79 -9.95 -3.87
N VAL A 127 3.43 -9.80 -5.02
CA VAL A 127 2.83 -9.20 -6.23
C VAL A 127 1.88 -10.16 -6.96
N GLU A 128 1.94 -11.46 -6.67
CA GLU A 128 1.18 -12.50 -7.36
C GLU A 128 -0.16 -12.82 -6.68
N VAL A 129 -0.33 -12.43 -5.41
CA VAL A 129 -1.56 -12.74 -4.65
C VAL A 129 -2.73 -11.86 -5.14
N PRO A 130 -3.91 -12.44 -5.42
CA PRO A 130 -5.08 -11.68 -5.86
C PRO A 130 -5.71 -10.86 -4.71
N ALA A 131 -6.51 -9.86 -5.07
CA ALA A 131 -7.12 -8.91 -4.13
C ALA A 131 -7.95 -9.58 -3.03
N HIS A 132 -8.71 -10.64 -3.36
CA HIS A 132 -9.58 -11.35 -2.40
C HIS A 132 -8.82 -12.19 -1.35
N LYS A 133 -7.50 -12.41 -1.55
CA LYS A 133 -6.61 -13.10 -0.59
C LYS A 133 -5.62 -12.15 0.08
N THR A 134 -5.71 -10.87 -0.22
CA THR A 134 -4.79 -9.85 0.27
C THR A 134 -5.49 -8.95 1.28
N LEU A 135 -4.77 -8.52 2.31
CA LEU A 135 -5.21 -7.45 3.20
C LEU A 135 -4.62 -6.11 2.73
N GLY A 136 -5.22 -5.00 3.18
CA GLY A 136 -4.59 -3.70 2.99
C GLY A 136 -3.26 -3.59 3.76
N PHE A 137 -2.42 -2.65 3.34
CA PHE A 137 -1.10 -2.43 3.94
C PHE A 137 -0.82 -0.93 4.09
N LEU A 138 0.19 -0.58 4.88
CA LEU A 138 0.62 0.80 5.12
C LEU A 138 1.94 1.09 4.40
N SER A 139 2.10 2.33 3.96
CA SER A 139 3.42 2.84 3.58
C SER A 139 3.67 4.22 4.13
N TYR A 140 4.92 4.44 4.53
CA TYR A 140 5.46 5.66 5.10
C TYR A 140 6.32 6.33 4.04
N VAL A 141 5.88 7.48 3.51
CA VAL A 141 6.58 8.20 2.47
C VAL A 141 7.16 9.49 3.04
N TYR A 142 8.45 9.67 2.85
CA TYR A 142 9.24 10.80 3.33
C TYR A 142 9.63 11.64 2.11
N PRO A 143 8.89 12.71 1.79
CA PRO A 143 9.29 13.65 0.76
C PRO A 143 10.61 14.31 1.14
N SER A 144 11.54 14.34 0.20
CA SER A 144 12.81 15.05 0.34
C SER A 144 12.59 16.53 0.11
N ASN A 145 13.23 17.35 0.94
CA ASN A 145 13.30 18.80 0.75
C ASN A 145 14.57 19.21 -0.01
N ALA A 146 15.25 18.26 -0.66
CA ALA A 146 16.54 18.50 -1.30
C ALA A 146 16.40 19.45 -2.49
N GLY A 147 16.68 20.74 -2.26
CA GLY A 147 16.94 21.72 -3.32
C GLY A 147 15.85 22.74 -3.59
N SER A 148 14.77 22.80 -2.82
CA SER A 148 13.74 23.83 -3.01
C SER A 148 13.43 24.58 -1.71
N THR A 149 13.53 25.91 -1.72
CA THR A 149 12.88 26.80 -0.75
C THR A 149 11.35 26.81 -0.93
N SER A 150 10.79 25.78 -1.57
CA SER A 150 9.38 25.72 -1.92
C SER A 150 8.65 24.91 -0.87
N SER A 151 7.57 25.47 -0.36
CA SER A 151 6.58 24.78 0.47
C SER A 151 5.87 23.62 -0.22
N LEU A 152 6.15 23.38 -1.50
CA LEU A 152 5.43 22.44 -2.34
C LEU A 152 6.23 21.15 -2.47
N LEU A 153 5.87 20.15 -1.69
CA LEU A 153 6.47 18.83 -1.75
C LEU A 153 5.62 17.93 -2.64
N LYS A 154 6.26 17.17 -3.52
CA LYS A 154 5.57 16.28 -4.46
C LYS A 154 6.15 14.87 -4.37
N ALA A 155 5.28 13.88 -4.19
CA ALA A 155 5.65 12.47 -4.20
C ALA A 155 4.80 11.73 -5.24
N THR A 156 5.44 11.00 -6.15
CA THR A 156 4.77 10.21 -7.19
C THR A 156 5.13 8.74 -7.02
N ILE A 157 4.15 7.93 -6.61
CA ILE A 157 4.32 6.51 -6.26
C ILE A 157 3.68 5.65 -7.37
N PRO A 158 4.37 4.65 -7.92
CA PRO A 158 3.75 3.72 -8.84
C PRO A 158 2.79 2.78 -8.09
N VAL A 159 1.57 2.65 -8.58
CA VAL A 159 0.53 1.80 -7.97
C VAL A 159 0.00 0.83 -9.01
N HIS A 160 -0.14 -0.43 -8.63
CA HIS A 160 -0.61 -1.50 -9.49
C HIS A 160 -1.92 -2.07 -8.97
N GLY A 161 -2.91 -2.23 -9.85
CA GLY A 161 -4.15 -2.94 -9.53
C GLY A 161 -3.89 -4.43 -9.37
N ARG A 162 -4.51 -5.07 -8.37
CA ARG A 162 -4.51 -6.53 -8.22
C ARG A 162 -5.63 -7.16 -9.04
N TYR A 163 -5.44 -8.42 -9.41
CA TYR A 163 -6.51 -9.24 -9.97
C TYR A 163 -7.60 -9.48 -8.92
N HIS A 164 -8.84 -9.28 -9.31
CA HIS A 164 -10.00 -9.52 -8.45
C HIS A 164 -10.69 -10.84 -8.82
N GLU A 165 -11.55 -11.33 -7.93
CA GLU A 165 -12.35 -12.51 -8.20
C GLU A 165 -13.27 -12.27 -9.41
N PRO A 166 -13.49 -13.27 -10.27
CA PRO A 166 -14.45 -13.12 -11.37
C PRO A 166 -15.86 -12.85 -10.83
N SER A 167 -16.60 -12.01 -11.54
CA SER A 167 -17.98 -11.68 -11.19
C SER A 167 -18.93 -12.79 -11.65
N LEU A 168 -19.71 -13.33 -10.72
CA LEU A 168 -20.85 -14.21 -11.05
C LEU A 168 -22.09 -13.41 -11.47
N ALA A 169 -22.11 -12.11 -11.18
CA ALA A 169 -23.23 -11.22 -11.49
C ALA A 169 -23.12 -10.58 -12.89
N GLY A 170 -22.08 -10.91 -13.66
CA GLY A 170 -21.84 -10.37 -15.00
C GLY A 170 -21.22 -8.96 -15.00
N GLU A 171 -20.74 -8.48 -13.85
CA GLU A 171 -19.98 -7.24 -13.79
C GLU A 171 -18.64 -7.41 -14.52
N THR A 172 -18.25 -6.43 -15.32
CA THR A 172 -16.99 -6.45 -16.09
C THR A 172 -15.88 -5.66 -15.42
N PHE A 173 -16.21 -4.84 -14.43
CA PHE A 173 -15.28 -4.02 -13.68
C PHE A 173 -15.63 -3.97 -12.20
N THR A 174 -14.61 -3.83 -11.36
CA THR A 174 -14.73 -3.50 -9.95
C THR A 174 -14.02 -2.19 -9.64
N THR A 175 -14.54 -1.44 -8.66
CA THR A 175 -14.01 -0.12 -8.29
C THR A 175 -13.09 -0.23 -7.09
N VAL A 176 -11.83 0.16 -7.28
CA VAL A 176 -10.85 0.31 -6.22
C VAL A 176 -10.86 1.76 -5.76
N ARG A 177 -10.96 1.99 -4.45
CA ARG A 177 -10.94 3.31 -3.81
C ARG A 177 -9.68 3.49 -2.98
N ILE A 178 -8.87 4.49 -3.30
CA ILE A 178 -7.68 4.84 -2.52
C ILE A 178 -8.01 6.12 -1.74
N LYS A 179 -7.84 6.06 -0.43
CA LYS A 179 -7.97 7.22 0.44
C LYS A 179 -6.73 8.11 0.34
N PRO A 180 -6.87 9.43 0.48
CA PRO A 180 -5.72 10.31 0.57
C PRO A 180 -4.86 9.97 1.80
N PRO A 181 -3.56 10.27 1.77
CA PRO A 181 -2.65 9.94 2.86
C PRO A 181 -2.89 10.85 4.08
N ASP A 182 -2.72 10.27 5.27
CA ASP A 182 -2.59 11.08 6.47
C ASP A 182 -1.28 11.86 6.40
N MET A 183 -1.37 13.18 6.58
CA MET A 183 -0.20 14.04 6.68
C MET A 183 0.23 14.16 8.14
N LEU A 184 1.47 13.78 8.40
CA LEU A 184 2.11 13.79 9.70
C LEU A 184 3.26 14.79 9.67
N LEU A 185 3.32 15.66 10.68
CA LEU A 185 4.40 16.64 10.85
C LEU A 185 5.18 16.34 12.12
N ARG A 186 6.50 16.48 12.06
CA ARG A 186 7.39 16.39 13.22
C ARG A 186 8.29 17.59 13.28
N THR A 187 8.45 18.11 14.49
CA THR A 187 9.37 19.19 14.85
C THR A 187 10.20 18.72 16.04
N GLY A 188 11.47 19.14 16.11
CA GLY A 188 12.34 18.81 17.25
C GLY A 188 11.99 19.56 18.54
N LYS A 189 11.16 20.61 18.43
CA LYS A 189 10.71 21.48 19.53
C LYS A 189 9.18 21.56 19.49
N CYS A 190 8.53 21.89 20.60
CA CYS A 190 7.09 22.22 20.70
C CYS A 190 6.08 21.10 20.93
N LEU A 191 6.47 19.82 21.01
CA LEU A 191 5.51 18.71 21.16
C LEU A 191 4.64 18.86 22.43
N ASP A 192 5.24 19.32 23.54
CA ASP A 192 4.57 19.50 24.83
C ASP A 192 3.50 20.62 24.83
N LYS A 193 3.47 21.46 23.80
CA LYS A 193 2.55 22.62 23.68
C LYS A 193 1.35 22.35 22.75
N LEU A 194 1.16 21.12 22.29
CA LEU A 194 0.15 20.70 21.30
C LEU A 194 -0.90 19.74 21.87
N GLU A 195 -1.43 20.03 23.07
CA GLU A 195 -2.42 19.19 23.77
C GLU A 195 -3.71 18.91 22.96
N SER A 196 -4.05 19.74 21.98
CA SER A 196 -5.27 19.60 21.15
C SER A 196 -5.09 18.74 19.89
N TYR A 197 -3.87 18.32 19.56
CA TYR A 197 -3.59 17.56 18.33
C TYR A 197 -3.34 16.09 18.61
N VAL A 198 -3.71 15.24 17.65
CA VAL A 198 -3.49 13.80 17.74
C VAL A 198 -2.02 13.50 17.44
N VAL A 199 -1.30 13.01 18.44
CA VAL A 199 0.08 12.54 18.29
C VAL A 199 0.07 11.04 18.03
N VAL A 200 0.81 10.59 17.02
CA VAL A 200 0.95 9.18 16.62
C VAL A 200 2.42 8.79 16.51
N ASP A 201 2.75 7.58 16.94
CA ASP A 201 4.08 7.04 16.74
C ASP A 201 4.24 6.48 15.33
N ALA A 202 5.30 6.88 14.63
CA ALA A 202 5.66 6.36 13.33
C ALA A 202 7.19 6.36 13.12
N PRO A 203 7.72 5.55 12.18
CA PRO A 203 9.16 5.46 12.00
C PRO A 203 9.80 6.81 11.70
N CYS A 204 10.92 7.10 12.34
CA CYS A 204 11.57 8.41 12.24
C CYS A 204 12.16 8.67 10.84
N THR A 205 12.58 7.60 10.16
CA THR A 205 13.27 7.59 8.86
C THR A 205 13.07 6.21 8.20
N VAL A 206 13.42 6.07 6.92
CA VAL A 206 13.33 4.78 6.20
C VAL A 206 14.34 3.74 6.67
N SER A 207 15.51 4.15 7.15
CA SER A 207 16.61 3.23 7.52
C SER A 207 16.68 2.87 9.00
N ASN A 208 16.09 3.68 9.88
CA ASN A 208 16.18 3.49 11.32
C ASN A 208 14.83 2.99 11.89
N SER A 209 14.84 1.83 12.55
CA SER A 209 13.66 1.20 13.17
C SER A 209 13.18 1.92 14.44
N SER A 210 13.69 3.11 14.75
CA SER A 210 13.19 3.96 15.83
C SER A 210 11.84 4.58 15.48
N MET A 211 10.91 4.57 16.43
CA MET A 211 9.65 5.31 16.36
C MET A 211 9.84 6.72 16.92
N CYS A 212 9.17 7.69 16.30
CA CYS A 212 9.13 9.09 16.75
C CYS A 212 7.67 9.53 16.91
N PRO A 213 7.39 10.50 17.80
CA PRO A 213 6.09 11.13 17.86
C PRO A 213 5.89 12.07 16.66
N TRP A 214 4.73 11.94 16.00
CA TRP A 214 4.31 12.79 14.90
C TRP A 214 2.95 13.38 15.17
N VAL A 215 2.75 14.64 14.78
CA VAL A 215 1.46 15.33 14.91
C VAL A 215 0.66 15.10 13.64
N LYS A 216 -0.51 14.47 13.78
CA LYS A 216 -1.43 14.22 12.67
C LYS A 216 -2.28 15.45 12.39
N ILE A 217 -2.32 15.86 11.12
CA ILE A 217 -3.24 16.91 10.68
C ILE A 217 -4.66 16.35 10.63
N ASN A 218 -5.52 16.88 11.48
CA ASN A 218 -6.90 16.41 11.66
C ASN A 218 -7.86 17.19 10.74
N ARG A 219 -7.73 17.00 9.42
CA ARG A 219 -8.70 17.51 8.44
C ARG A 219 -9.45 16.34 7.80
N GLN A 220 -10.78 16.46 7.75
CA GLN A 220 -11.63 15.50 7.03
C GLN A 220 -11.30 15.55 5.53
N GLN A 221 -10.44 14.65 5.06
CA GLN A 221 -10.06 14.52 3.65
C GLN A 221 -11.07 13.65 2.86
N GLU A 222 -12.38 13.74 3.15
CA GLU A 222 -13.38 12.96 2.39
C GLU A 222 -13.45 13.38 0.91
N GLU A 223 -13.14 14.65 0.60
CA GLU A 223 -13.09 15.19 -0.77
C GLU A 223 -11.89 14.67 -1.59
N GLY A 224 -10.99 13.86 -1.02
CA GLY A 224 -9.78 13.36 -1.68
C GLY A 224 -9.79 11.88 -2.07
N ILE A 225 -10.91 11.16 -1.89
CA ILE A 225 -10.97 9.74 -2.26
C ILE A 225 -10.92 9.61 -3.79
N ILE A 226 -9.84 9.03 -4.28
CA ILE A 226 -9.70 8.70 -5.70
C ILE A 226 -10.17 7.27 -5.94
N SER A 227 -10.72 7.01 -7.12
CA SER A 227 -11.12 5.67 -7.50
C SER A 227 -10.81 5.37 -8.95
N PHE A 228 -10.51 4.10 -9.23
CA PHE A 228 -10.35 3.64 -10.60
C PHE A 228 -10.94 2.23 -10.76
N GLN A 229 -11.25 1.90 -12.00
CA GLN A 229 -11.86 0.62 -12.35
C GLN A 229 -10.79 -0.39 -12.77
N VAL A 230 -10.94 -1.61 -12.26
CA VAL A 230 -10.13 -2.77 -12.59
C VAL A 230 -11.04 -3.81 -13.25
N PRO A 231 -10.70 -4.35 -14.43
CA PRO A 231 -11.54 -5.35 -15.07
C PRO A 231 -11.56 -6.64 -14.27
N VAL A 232 -12.71 -7.32 -14.28
CA VAL A 232 -12.92 -8.63 -13.65
C VAL A 232 -13.36 -9.65 -14.68
N GLY A 233 -13.04 -10.92 -14.42
CA GLY A 233 -13.46 -12.03 -15.29
C GLY A 233 -14.94 -12.35 -15.12
N ASP A 234 -15.51 -13.08 -16.08
CA ASP A 234 -16.86 -13.64 -15.96
C ASP A 234 -16.79 -15.01 -15.27
N GLY A 235 -17.41 -15.11 -14.10
CA GLY A 235 -17.43 -16.33 -13.31
C GLY A 235 -18.34 -17.42 -13.90
N SER A 236 -19.32 -17.05 -14.73
CA SER A 236 -20.27 -17.98 -15.32
C SER A 236 -19.64 -18.93 -16.34
N VAL A 237 -18.55 -18.51 -16.99
CA VAL A 237 -17.84 -19.30 -17.99
C VAL A 237 -16.72 -20.17 -17.41
N VAL A 238 -16.43 -20.05 -16.11
CA VAL A 238 -15.35 -20.82 -15.46
C VAL A 238 -15.57 -22.31 -15.62
N MET A 239 -16.75 -22.82 -15.25
CA MET A 239 -17.05 -24.26 -15.33
C MET A 239 -17.03 -24.79 -16.78
N PRO A 240 -17.71 -24.15 -17.76
CA PRO A 240 -17.60 -24.54 -19.17
C PRO A 240 -16.16 -24.56 -19.70
N VAL A 241 -15.36 -23.53 -19.40
CA VAL A 241 -13.97 -23.42 -19.84
C VAL A 241 -13.12 -24.52 -19.22
N CYS A 242 -13.29 -24.81 -17.93
CA CYS A 242 -12.57 -25.87 -17.24
C CYS A 242 -12.89 -27.25 -17.85
N VAL A 243 -14.17 -27.56 -18.06
CA VAL A 243 -14.61 -28.84 -18.64
C VAL A 243 -14.08 -28.98 -20.07
N GLY A 244 -14.23 -27.93 -20.90
CA GLY A 244 -13.73 -27.93 -22.28
C GLY A 244 -12.22 -28.15 -22.34
N THR A 245 -11.46 -27.42 -21.51
CA THR A 245 -10.01 -27.56 -21.44
C THR A 245 -9.61 -28.98 -21.02
N LEU A 246 -10.25 -29.53 -19.99
CA LEU A 246 -9.97 -30.89 -19.51
C LEU A 246 -10.24 -31.94 -20.60
N LEU A 247 -11.36 -31.83 -21.32
CA LEU A 247 -11.69 -32.75 -22.41
C LEU A 247 -10.65 -32.69 -23.54
N VAL A 248 -10.26 -31.49 -23.96
CA VAL A 248 -9.22 -31.30 -24.98
C VAL A 248 -7.89 -31.89 -24.52
N THR A 249 -7.49 -31.64 -23.27
CA THR A 249 -6.27 -32.22 -22.70
C THR A 249 -6.31 -33.74 -22.73
N ILE A 250 -7.41 -34.38 -22.32
CA ILE A 250 -7.56 -35.85 -22.35
C ILE A 250 -7.43 -36.38 -23.78
N VAL A 251 -8.11 -35.76 -24.75
CA VAL A 251 -8.04 -36.18 -26.16
C VAL A 251 -6.62 -36.06 -26.70
N CYS A 252 -5.94 -34.93 -26.44
CA CYS A 252 -4.54 -34.73 -26.81
C CYS A 252 -3.62 -35.77 -26.18
N CYS A 253 -3.75 -36.04 -24.88
CA CYS A 253 -2.97 -37.05 -24.18
C CYS A 253 -3.16 -38.46 -24.77
N VAL A 254 -4.41 -38.84 -25.09
CA VAL A 254 -4.71 -40.15 -25.70
C VAL A 254 -4.12 -40.24 -27.10
N ALA A 255 -4.26 -39.19 -27.92
CA ALA A 255 -3.71 -39.15 -29.28
C ALA A 255 -2.18 -39.27 -29.27
N LEU A 256 -1.51 -38.51 -28.40
CA LEU A 256 -0.06 -38.55 -28.22
C LEU A 256 0.41 -39.93 -27.73
N SER A 257 -0.29 -40.50 -26.74
CA SER A 257 0.05 -41.84 -26.22
C SER A 257 -0.09 -42.92 -27.29
N LYS A 258 -1.16 -42.89 -28.10
CA LYS A 258 -1.33 -43.80 -29.23
C LYS A 258 -0.24 -43.63 -30.28
N TYR A 259 0.16 -42.39 -30.57
CA TYR A 259 1.22 -42.10 -31.51
C TYR A 259 2.56 -42.66 -31.01
N MET A 260 2.95 -42.36 -29.77
CA MET A 260 4.18 -42.88 -29.17
C MET A 260 4.23 -44.41 -29.18
N LEU A 261 3.11 -45.08 -28.86
CA LEU A 261 3.03 -46.54 -28.89
C LEU A 261 3.17 -47.10 -30.31
N LYS A 262 2.55 -46.45 -31.31
CA LYS A 262 2.59 -46.87 -32.71
C LYS A 262 3.99 -46.73 -33.32
N TYR A 263 4.71 -45.67 -32.98
CA TYR A 263 6.03 -45.37 -33.53
C TYR A 263 7.19 -45.85 -32.65
N GLN A 264 6.91 -46.62 -31.59
CA GLN A 264 7.90 -47.14 -30.64
C GLN A 264 8.89 -46.06 -30.17
N ILE A 265 8.39 -44.85 -29.85
CA ILE A 265 9.20 -43.78 -29.25
C ILE A 265 9.31 -44.02 -27.73
N ILE A 266 9.49 -45.27 -27.34
CA ILE A 266 9.71 -45.75 -25.97
C ILE A 266 10.99 -46.57 -25.97
#